data_AF-A0A434FTG3-F1
#
_entry.id   AF-A0A434FTG3-F1
#
_cell.length_a   1.000
_cell.length_b   1.000
_cell.length_c   1.000
_cell.angle_alpha   90.00
_cell.angle_beta   90.00
_cell.angle_gamma   90.00
#
_symmetry.space_group_name_H-M   'P 1'
#
loop_
_entity.id
_entity.type
_entity.pdbx_description
1 polymer ?
#
loop_
_entity_poly.entity_id
_entity_poly.type
_entity_poly.pdbx_seq_one_letter_code
_entity_poly.pdbx_strand_id
1 'polypeptide(L)' 'SNSDARKAAIQRNLAEQKQGDPTVRKYLSEPPLAYRQAATTAPQNELGEDEYKKERRLKAQAEGKKGGWFDWLGL' A
#
# COMPACT_ATOMS: atom_id res chain seq x y z
N SER A 1 13.72 -41.02 -29.72
CA SER A 1 15.13 -41.23 -29.29
C SER A 1 15.36 -40.44 -27.99
N ASN A 2 16.19 -40.93 -27.06
CA ASN A 2 16.46 -40.23 -25.79
C ASN A 2 17.07 -38.82 -26.00
N SER A 3 17.69 -38.60 -27.16
CA SER A 3 18.21 -37.30 -27.62
C SER A 3 17.13 -36.26 -27.91
N ASP A 4 15.95 -36.65 -28.39
CA ASP A 4 14.89 -35.67 -28.71
C ASP A 4 14.24 -35.13 -27.44
N ALA A 5 14.04 -35.99 -26.43
CA ALA A 5 13.61 -35.59 -25.10
C ALA A 5 14.62 -34.65 -24.43
N ARG A 6 15.92 -34.93 -24.59
CA ARG A 6 17.00 -34.07 -24.07
C ARG A 6 17.03 -32.71 -24.77
N LYS A 7 16.87 -32.67 -26.09
CA LYS A 7 16.78 -31.42 -26.86
C LYS A 7 15.57 -30.59 -26.42
N ALA A 8 14.41 -31.22 -26.26
CA ALA A 8 13.20 -30.54 -25.78
C ALA A 8 13.37 -29.98 -24.36
N ALA A 9 14.04 -30.70 -23.47
CA ALA A 9 14.35 -30.21 -22.13
C ALA A 9 15.31 -29.01 -22.15
N ILE A 10 16.35 -29.06 -22.98
CA ILE A 10 17.31 -27.95 -23.16
C ILE A 10 16.60 -26.71 -23.73
N GLN A 11 15.72 -26.88 -24.70
CA GLN A 11 14.95 -25.77 -25.28
C GLN A 11 14.01 -25.13 -24.25
N ARG A 12 13.33 -25.92 -23.41
CA ARG A 12 12.52 -25.40 -22.30
C ARG A 12 13.36 -24.58 -21.32
N ASN A 13 14.50 -25.12 -20.88
CA ASN A 13 15.40 -24.41 -19.96
C ASN A 13 15.92 -23.08 -20.55
N LEU A 14 16.23 -23.06 -21.85
CA LEU A 14 16.65 -21.84 -22.55
C LEU A 14 15.54 -20.79 -22.68
N ALA A 15 14.30 -21.22 -22.91
CA ALA A 15 13.15 -20.31 -22.95
C ALA A 15 12.88 -19.71 -21.56
N GLU A 16 12.89 -20.52 -20.51
CA GLU A 16 12.71 -20.08 -19.12
C GLU A 16 13.80 -19.14 -18.61
N GLN A 17 15.06 -19.29 -19.06
CA GLN A 17 16.15 -18.38 -18.69
C GLN A 17 16.08 -17.03 -19.40
N LYS A 18 15.57 -17.00 -20.63
CA LYS A 18 15.49 -15.77 -21.43
C LYS A 18 14.27 -14.93 -21.08
N GLN A 19 13.21 -15.56 -20.61
CA GLN A 19 11.97 -14.91 -20.22
C GLN A 19 11.96 -14.72 -18.70
N GLY A 20 12.64 -13.67 -18.23
CA GLY A 20 12.48 -13.21 -16.86
C GLY A 20 11.00 -12.90 -16.62
N ASP A 21 10.39 -13.55 -15.64
CA ASP A 21 8.99 -13.31 -15.30
C ASP A 21 8.90 -11.96 -14.55
N PRO A 22 8.18 -10.95 -15.09
CA PRO A 22 8.04 -9.67 -14.43
C PRO A 22 7.27 -9.74 -13.09
N THR A 23 6.59 -10.86 -12.83
CA THR A 23 5.78 -11.08 -11.64
C THR A 23 6.41 -12.05 -10.62
N VAL A 24 7.33 -12.91 -11.04
CA VAL A 24 7.97 -13.93 -10.18
C VAL A 24 9.48 -13.86 -10.27
N ARG A 25 10.15 -13.64 -9.12
CA ARG A 25 11.62 -13.63 -9.07
C ARG A 25 12.18 -15.04 -8.92
N LYS A 26 13.17 -15.39 -9.74
CA LYS A 26 13.86 -16.70 -9.67
C LYS A 26 15.10 -16.64 -8.77
N TYR A 27 15.83 -15.52 -8.76
CA TYR A 27 17.02 -15.33 -7.93
C TYR A 27 16.99 -14.00 -7.16
N LEU A 28 17.57 -13.98 -5.95
CA LEU A 28 17.59 -12.80 -5.07
C LEU A 28 18.49 -11.66 -5.57
N SER A 29 19.33 -11.94 -6.57
CA SER A 29 20.21 -10.99 -7.26
C SER A 29 19.54 -10.25 -8.42
N GLU A 30 18.34 -10.66 -8.84
CA GLU A 30 17.58 -9.97 -9.87
C GLU A 30 16.91 -8.74 -9.22
N PRO A 31 17.32 -7.51 -9.58
CA PRO A 31 16.66 -6.32 -9.06
C PRO A 31 15.19 -6.34 -9.52
N PRO A 32 14.26 -5.83 -8.70
CA PRO A 32 12.89 -5.66 -9.16
C PRO A 32 12.88 -4.84 -10.46
N LEU A 33 12.20 -5.33 -11.50
CA LEU A 33 11.88 -4.50 -12.67
C LEU A 33 10.99 -3.31 -12.26
N ALA A 34 10.06 -3.56 -11.34
CA ALA A 34 9.22 -2.56 -10.72
C ALA A 34 9.70 -2.28 -9.29
N TYR A 35 10.27 -1.10 -9.07
CA TYR A 35 10.54 -0.61 -7.73
C TYR A 35 9.24 -0.49 -6.92
N ARG A 36 9.38 -0.47 -5.58
CA ARG A 36 8.24 -0.10 -4.72
C ARG A 36 7.77 1.29 -5.12
N GLN A 37 6.52 1.36 -5.51
CA GLN A 37 5.81 2.60 -5.79
C GLN A 37 4.66 2.71 -4.80
N ALA A 38 4.23 3.94 -4.50
CA ALA A 38 2.98 4.14 -3.79
C ALA A 38 1.83 3.52 -4.61
N ALA A 39 0.80 3.02 -3.92
CA ALA A 39 -0.41 2.59 -4.61
C ALA A 39 -1.00 3.74 -5.43
N THR A 40 -1.61 3.42 -6.58
CA THR A 40 -2.26 4.43 -7.44
C THR A 40 -3.38 5.19 -6.72
N THR A 41 -3.97 4.56 -5.69
CA THR A 41 -5.01 5.13 -4.84
C THR A 41 -4.46 5.83 -3.59
N ALA A 42 -3.13 5.93 -3.44
CA ALA A 42 -2.55 6.61 -2.29
C ALA A 42 -2.74 8.13 -2.44
N PRO A 43 -3.27 8.82 -1.42
CA PRO A 43 -3.48 10.26 -1.49
C PRO A 43 -2.13 10.96 -1.67
N GLN A 44 -2.05 11.83 -2.68
CA GLN A 44 -0.86 12.61 -3.00
C GLN A 44 -1.08 14.04 -2.53
N ASN A 45 -0.09 14.62 -1.85
CA ASN A 45 -0.13 15.99 -1.34
C ASN A 45 -1.24 16.27 -0.30
N GLU A 46 -1.89 15.24 0.24
CA GLU A 46 -2.85 15.38 1.34
C GLU A 46 -2.11 15.16 2.66
N LEU A 47 -1.78 16.25 3.35
CA LEU A 47 -1.31 16.17 4.72
C LEU A 47 -2.52 16.06 5.65
N GLY A 48 -2.48 15.13 6.60
CA GLY A 48 -3.53 14.99 7.60
C GLY A 48 -3.71 16.25 8.47
N GLU A 49 -4.79 16.28 9.25
CA GLU A 49 -4.98 17.34 10.24
C GLU A 49 -3.88 17.29 11.31
N ASP A 50 -3.34 18.46 11.66
CA ASP A 50 -2.41 18.59 12.79
C ASP A 50 -3.10 18.16 14.10
N GLU A 51 -2.35 17.48 14.97
CA GLU A 51 -2.89 16.91 16.21
C GLU A 51 -3.50 17.99 17.11
N TYR A 52 -2.93 19.19 17.15
CA TYR A 52 -3.49 20.32 17.89
C TYR A 52 -4.91 20.72 17.39
N LYS A 53 -5.13 20.70 16.07
CA LYS A 53 -6.46 21.01 15.50
C LYS A 53 -7.47 19.93 15.83
N LYS A 54 -7.05 18.68 15.79
CA LYS A 54 -7.86 17.51 16.14
C LYS A 54 -8.27 17.52 17.61
N GLU A 55 -7.33 17.81 18.51
CA GLU A 55 -7.61 17.98 19.94
C GLU A 55 -8.60 19.11 20.20
N ARG A 56 -8.40 20.28 19.57
CA ARG A 56 -9.35 21.41 19.69
C ARG A 56 -10.74 21.01 19.22
N ARG A 57 -10.86 20.34 18.07
CA ARG A 57 -12.15 19.87 17.53
C ARG A 57 -12.81 18.87 18.48
N LEU A 58 -12.05 17.90 19.00
CA LEU A 58 -12.56 16.93 19.98
C LEU A 58 -13.05 17.61 21.25
N LYS A 59 -12.31 18.59 21.78
CA LYS A 59 -12.70 19.38 22.95
C LYS A 59 -13.98 20.19 22.69
N ALA A 60 -14.07 20.89 21.56
CA ALA A 60 -15.26 21.65 21.18
C ALA A 60 -16.49 20.74 21.01
N GLN A 61 -16.33 19.55 20.42
CA GLN A 61 -17.41 18.56 20.29
C GLN A 61 -17.84 17.97 21.64
N ALA A 62 -16.90 17.80 22.57
CA ALA A 62 -17.21 17.37 23.93
C ALA A 62 -17.90 18.48 24.74
N GLU A 63 -17.56 19.74 24.51
CA GLU A 63 -18.17 20.90 25.16
C GLU A 63 -19.55 21.24 24.59
N GLY A 64 -19.79 21.04 23.29
CA GLY A 64 -21.07 21.30 22.62
C GLY A 64 -22.26 20.43 23.05
N LYS A 65 -22.03 19.44 23.93
CA LYS A 65 -23.09 18.64 24.57
C LYS A 65 -23.31 18.98 26.05
N LYS A 66 -22.58 19.95 26.59
CA LYS A 66 -22.85 20.45 27.94
C LYS A 66 -24.01 21.43 27.84
N GLY A 67 -25.24 20.91 27.99
CA GLY A 67 -26.36 21.71 28.47
C GLY A 67 -25.85 22.45 29.70
N GLY A 68 -25.64 23.75 29.52
CA GLY A 68 -24.97 24.58 30.52
C GLY A 68 -25.82 24.65 31.77
N TRP A 69 -25.21 25.03 32.89
CA TRP A 69 -25.94 25.37 34.12
C TRP A 69 -27.13 26.33 33.87
N PHE A 70 -27.05 27.18 32.84
CA PHE A 70 -28.14 28.04 32.36
C PHE A 70 -29.33 27.28 31.76
N ASP A 71 -29.08 26.19 31.04
CA ASP A 71 -30.10 25.29 30.50
C ASP A 71 -30.85 24.56 31.63
N TRP A 72 -30.15 24.23 32.73
CA TRP A 72 -30.76 23.70 33.95
C TRP A 72 -31.59 24.75 34.73
N LEU A 73 -31.21 26.03 34.63
CA LEU A 73 -31.93 27.15 35.24
C LEU A 73 -33.11 27.69 34.40
N GLY A 74 -33.31 27.19 33.18
CA GLY A 74 -34.41 27.62 32.30
C GLY A 74 -34.32 29.08 31.83
N LEU A 75 -33.09 29.59 31.69
CA LEU A 75 -32.75 30.96 31.25
C LEU A 75 -32.15 30.93 29.84
#